data_AF-A0A0C9YG07-F1
#
_entry.id   AF-A0A0C9YG07-F1
#
_cell.length_a   1.000
_cell.length_b   1.000
_cell.length_c   1.000
_cell.angle_alpha   90.00
_cell.angle_beta   90.00
_cell.angle_gamma   90.00
#
_symmetry.space_group_name_H-M   'P 1'
#
loop_
_entity.id
_entity.type
_entity.pdbx_description
1 polymer ?
#
loop_
_entity_poly.entity_id
_entity_poly.type
_entity_poly.pdbx_seq_one_letter_code
_entity_poly.pdbx_strand_id
1 'polypeptide(L)' 'NNIHLFALPPHTTHKLQPLDVGVFGPLQRSWSKQCEDYCRRTGEGIQRQHVVREYMQAREKAFTQANILEAWRRTGI' A
#
# COMPACT_ATOMS: atom_id res chain seq x y z
N ASN A 1 1.37 19.71 19.82
CA ASN A 1 0.86 18.76 18.80
C ASN A 1 -0.15 17.83 19.45
N ASN A 2 -1.44 18.13 19.36
CA ASN A 2 -2.54 17.39 19.99
C ASN A 2 -2.71 15.99 19.35
N ILE A 3 -1.79 15.08 19.64
CA ILE A 3 -1.72 13.74 19.06
C ILE A 3 -2.31 12.75 20.06
N HIS A 4 -3.27 11.94 19.60
CA HIS A 4 -3.81 10.82 20.35
C HIS A 4 -3.20 9.52 19.84
N LEU A 5 -2.54 8.78 20.73
CA LEU A 5 -1.95 7.49 20.41
C LEU A 5 -3.01 6.38 20.55
N PHE A 6 -3.14 5.55 19.52
CA PHE A 6 -4.00 4.36 19.56
C PHE A 6 -3.14 3.09 19.61
N ALA A 7 -3.18 2.38 20.74
CA ALA A 7 -2.43 1.15 20.93
C ALA A 7 -3.30 -0.06 20.55
N LEU A 8 -2.85 -0.84 19.57
CA LEU A 8 -3.53 -2.08 19.17
C LEU A 8 -3.12 -3.22 20.11
N PRO A 9 -4.03 -4.15 20.47
CA PRO A 9 -3.67 -5.34 21.21
C PRO A 9 -2.60 -6.17 20.46
N PRO A 10 -1.75 -6.92 21.18
CA PRO A 10 -0.73 -7.77 20.57
C PRO A 10 -1.31 -8.72 19.51
N HIS A 11 -0.55 -8.95 18.43
CA HIS A 11 -0.90 -9.86 17.33
C HIS A 11 -2.20 -9.53 16.58
N THR A 12 -2.70 -8.30 16.63
CA THR A 12 -3.94 -7.89 15.94
C THR A 12 -3.74 -7.03 14.71
N THR A 13 -2.49 -6.81 14.25
CA THR A 13 -2.18 -6.00 13.05
C THR A 13 -3.01 -6.40 11.83
N HIS A 14 -3.09 -7.69 11.53
CA HIS A 14 -3.87 -8.25 10.43
C HIS A 14 -5.39 -8.08 10.55
N LYS A 15 -5.90 -7.57 11.68
CA LYS A 15 -7.32 -7.33 11.95
C LYS A 15 -7.66 -5.87 12.15
N LEU A 16 -6.77 -5.12 12.82
CA LEU A 16 -7.06 -3.79 13.33
C LEU A 16 -6.19 -2.70 12.68
N GLN A 17 -5.09 -3.03 12.01
CA GLN A 17 -4.28 -2.01 11.33
C GLN A 17 -4.86 -1.75 9.92
N PRO A 18 -5.39 -0.53 9.64
CA PRO A 18 -6.09 -0.28 8.37
C PRO A 18 -5.20 -0.53 7.14
N LEU A 19 -3.91 -0.18 7.26
CA LEU A 19 -2.95 -0.39 6.18
C LEU A 19 -2.81 -1.87 5.80
N ASP A 20 -2.70 -2.77 6.78
CA ASP A 20 -2.56 -4.21 6.52
C ASP A 20 -3.86 -4.84 6.01
N VAL A 21 -5.01 -4.41 6.54
CA VAL A 21 -6.32 -4.99 6.19
C VAL A 21 -6.79 -4.59 4.80
N GLY A 22 -6.56 -3.33 4.40
CA GLY A 22 -7.20 -2.76 3.22
C GLY A 22 -6.26 -2.21 2.15
N VAL A 23 -5.02 -1.85 2.47
CA VAL A 23 -4.19 -1.02 1.56
C VAL A 23 -2.96 -1.76 1.03
N PHE A 24 -2.26 -2.54 1.87
CA PHE A 24 -1.02 -3.22 1.48
C PHE A 24 -1.24 -4.36 0.49
N GLY A 25 -2.36 -5.09 0.58
CA GLY A 25 -2.72 -6.09 -0.42
C GLY A 25 -2.86 -5.50 -1.84
N PRO A 26 -3.71 -4.47 -2.03
CA PRO A 26 -3.79 -3.73 -3.30
C PRO A 26 -2.45 -3.14 -3.76
N LEU A 27 -1.66 -2.57 -2.84
CA LEU A 27 -0.34 -2.01 -3.15
C LEU A 27 0.60 -3.08 -3.69
N GLN A 28 0.70 -4.24 -3.04
CA GLN A 28 1.55 -5.33 -3.47
C GLN A 28 1.19 -5.78 -4.89
N ARG A 29 -0.11 -5.95 -5.18
CA ARG A 29 -0.58 -6.29 -6.52
C ARG A 29 -0.25 -5.21 -7.55
N SER A 30 -0.47 -3.94 -7.21
CA SER A 30 -0.15 -2.83 -8.11
C SER A 30 1.35 -2.70 -8.35
N TRP A 31 2.17 -2.98 -7.35
CA TRP A 31 3.63 -2.94 -7.46
C TRP A 31 4.14 -4.04 -8.38
N SER A 32 3.69 -5.28 -8.21
CA SER A 32 4.04 -6.38 -9.11
C SER A 32 3.70 -6.06 -10.57
N LYS A 33 2.48 -5.53 -10.81
CA LYS A 33 2.08 -5.08 -12.15
C LYS A 33 2.98 -3.96 -12.70
N GLN A 34 3.33 -2.98 -11.87
CA GLN A 34 4.22 -1.89 -12.28
C GLN A 34 5.61 -2.41 -12.69
N CYS A 35 6.15 -3.38 -11.96
CA CYS A 35 7.42 -4.04 -12.29
C CYS A 35 7.34 -4.77 -13.63
N GLU A 36 6.27 -5.52 -13.87
CA GLU A 36 6.03 -6.22 -15.14
C GLU A 36 5.91 -5.24 -16.33
N ASP A 37 5.12 -4.17 -16.15
CA ASP A 37 4.92 -3.13 -17.17
C ASP A 37 6.23 -2.38 -17.47
N TYR A 38 7.05 -2.09 -16.45
CA TYR A 38 8.37 -1.48 -16.62
C TYR A 38 9.32 -2.38 -17.41
N CYS A 39 9.39 -3.66 -17.04
CA CYS A 39 10.23 -4.65 -17.72
C CYS A 39 9.82 -4.80 -19.18
N ARG A 40 8.51 -4.89 -19.46
CA ARG A 40 7.99 -4.97 -20.83
C ARG A 40 8.33 -3.74 -21.67
N ARG A 41 8.32 -2.55 -21.08
CA ARG A 41 8.58 -1.28 -21.79
C ARG A 41 10.06 -1.01 -22.03
N THR A 42 10.93 -1.44 -21.12
CA THR A 42 12.36 -1.08 -21.13
C THR A 42 13.28 -2.24 -21.51
N GLY A 43 12.81 -3.48 -21.40
CA GLY A 43 13.64 -4.68 -21.53
C GLY A 43 14.48 -5.00 -20.29
N GLU A 44 14.39 -4.19 -19.23
CA GLU A 44 15.22 -4.32 -18.02
C GLU A 44 14.38 -4.27 -16.73
N GLY A 45 14.95 -4.78 -15.64
CA GLY A 45 14.39 -4.60 -14.30
C GLY A 45 14.49 -3.15 -13.81
N ILE A 46 13.65 -2.80 -12.82
CA ILE A 46 13.71 -1.47 -12.19
C ILE A 46 15.03 -1.32 -11.44
N GLN A 47 15.85 -0.37 -11.86
CA GLN A 47 17.09 -0.01 -11.18
C GLN A 47 16.81 0.82 -9.93
N ARG A 48 17.73 0.77 -8.94
CA ARG A 48 17.58 1.44 -7.63
C ARG A 48 17.15 2.91 -7.70
N GLN A 49 17.70 3.66 -8.65
CA GLN A 49 17.40 5.08 -8.88
C GLN A 49 15.96 5.35 -9.35
N HIS A 50 15.26 4.34 -9.88
CA HIS A 50 13.88 4.46 -10.38
C HIS A 50 12.84 3.89 -9.43
N VAL A 51 13.25 3.11 -8.41
CA VAL A 51 12.33 2.43 -7.48
C VAL A 51 11.31 3.40 -6.87
N VAL A 52 11.76 4.56 -6.38
CA VAL A 52 10.85 5.53 -5.75
C VAL A 52 9.80 6.03 -6.74
N ARG A 53 10.22 6.41 -7.95
CA ARG A 53 9.31 6.91 -8.99
C ARG A 53 8.26 5.86 -9.38
N GLU A 54 8.70 4.63 -9.63
CA GLU A 54 7.79 3.55 -10.03
C GLU A 54 6.88 3.14 -8.88
N TYR A 55 7.41 3.11 -7.65
CA TYR A 55 6.62 2.79 -6.46
C TYR A 55 5.52 3.81 -6.21
N MET A 56 5.80 5.11 -6.41
CA MET A 56 4.78 6.15 -6.27
C MET A 56 3.62 5.97 -7.26
N GLN A 57 3.88 5.51 -8.49
CA GLN A 57 2.83 5.17 -9.46
C GLN A 57 1.97 3.99 -9.00
N ALA A 58 2.58 2.95 -8.40
CA ALA A 58 1.83 1.85 -7.80
C ALA A 58 1.04 2.28 -6.57
N ARG A 59 1.61 3.19 -5.76
CA ARG A 59 0.98 3.73 -4.56
C ARG A 59 -0.28 4.52 -4.88
N GLU A 60 -0.27 5.37 -5.90
CA GLU A 60 -1.45 6.14 -6.33
C GLU A 60 -2.63 5.23 -6.71
N LYS A 61 -2.35 4.09 -7.36
CA LYS A 61 -3.37 3.10 -7.73
C LYS A 61 -3.94 2.34 -6.52
N ALA A 62 -3.17 2.19 -5.45
CA ALA A 62 -3.56 1.42 -4.27
C ALA A 62 -4.17 2.27 -3.15
N PHE A 63 -3.67 3.49 -2.94
CA PHE A 63 -4.14 4.43 -1.90
C PHE A 63 -5.31 5.27 -2.41
N THR A 64 -6.34 4.63 -2.93
CA THR A 64 -7.58 5.30 -3.32
C THR A 64 -8.41 5.64 -2.09
N GLN A 65 -9.23 6.69 -2.18
CA GLN A 65 -10.17 7.05 -1.11
C GLN A 65 -11.06 5.86 -0.72
N ALA A 66 -11.53 5.09 -1.71
CA ALA A 66 -12.34 3.90 -1.48
C ALA A 66 -11.60 2.84 -0.64
N ASN A 67 -10.36 2.51 -1.00
CA ASN A 67 -9.56 1.53 -0.24
C ASN A 67 -9.27 2.01 1.18
N ILE A 68 -9.00 3.31 1.36
CA ILE A 68 -8.72 3.89 2.67
C ILE A 68 -9.97 3.83 3.55
N LEU A 69 -11.13 4.29 3.05
CA LEU A 69 -12.37 4.28 3.83
C LEU A 69 -12.81 2.85 4.19
N GLU A 70 -12.70 1.92 3.24
CA GLU A 70 -13.02 0.52 3.48
C GLU A 70 -12.06 -0.13 4.48
N ALA A 71 -10.78 0.25 4.47
CA ALA A 71 -9.81 -0.22 5.46
C ALA A 71 -10.25 0.12 6.89
N TRP A 72 -10.59 1.38 7.15
CA TRP A 72 -11.07 1.84 8.47
C TRP A 72 -12.36 1.12 8.88
N ARG A 73 -13.33 1.03 7.95
CA ARG A 73 -14.60 0.34 8.18
C ARG A 73 -14.40 -1.12 8.59
N ARG A 74 -13.45 -1.81 7.96
CA ARG A 74 -13.15 -3.23 8.24
C ARG A 74 -12.37 -3.43 9.55
N THR A 75 -11.56 -2.47 9.95
CA THR A 75 -10.80 -2.54 11.21
C THR A 75 -11.60 -2.11 12.44
N GLY A 76 -12.72 -1.40 12.25
CA GLY A 76 -13.57 -0.94 13.35
C GLY A 76 -12.91 0.16 14.19
N ILE A 77 -11.97 0.90 13.60
CA ILE A 77 -11.32 2.10 14.16
C ILE A 77 -11.82 3.31 13.40
#